data_AF-R7TLY4-F1
#
_entry.id   AF-R7TLY4-F1
#
_cell.length_a   1.000
_cell.length_b   1.000
_cell.length_c   1.000
_cell.angle_alpha   90.00
_cell.angle_beta   90.00
_cell.angle_gamma   90.00
#
_symmetry.space_group_name_H-M   'P 1'
#
loop_
_entity.id
_entity.type
_entity.pdbx_description
1 polymer ?
#
loop_
_entity_poly.entity_id
_entity_poly.type
_entity_poly.pdbx_seq_one_letter_code
_entity_poly.pdbx_strand_id
1 'polypeptide(L)'
;MTSKTAFVLAYGFWLVSFILCIIAYGTGYWFEAKGENRLFKRLGLWETCFDGYEHTSDYIGKAYYGCWWIFHKEYSYVRDWIMPSWFIAVQTLMTFAVVVEFVNLVLIPMAGRDRDNVRLLTITVGTTLFGMCCLGVSVTIFAVMIGEDRTWMPRPDIDKLSWSFGLAVVAGFAAAFSCISITVYTLMRKYDLLPKDDVDYQRKPPMLPMVPRV
;
A
#
# COMPACT_ATOMS: atom_id res chain seq x y z
N MET A 1 -2.50 -5.77 27.11
CA MET A 1 -2.63 -4.47 26.44
C MET A 1 -3.94 -3.82 26.88
N THR A 2 -4.01 -2.50 27.11
CA THR A 2 -5.29 -1.83 27.41
C THR A 2 -6.01 -1.40 26.13
N SER A 3 -7.33 -1.27 26.17
CA SER A 3 -8.13 -0.80 25.03
C SER A 3 -7.64 0.57 24.51
N LYS A 4 -7.24 1.48 25.41
CA LYS A 4 -6.67 2.80 25.04
C LYS A 4 -5.33 2.66 24.30
N THR A 5 -4.41 1.83 24.80
CA THR A 5 -3.10 1.62 24.14
C THR A 5 -3.23 1.01 22.75
N ALA A 6 -4.19 0.10 22.54
CA ALA A 6 -4.42 -0.52 21.23
C ALA A 6 -4.86 0.49 20.16
N PHE A 7 -5.78 1.40 20.52
CA PHE A 7 -6.24 2.46 19.62
C PHE A 7 -5.12 3.45 19.27
N VAL A 8 -4.32 3.86 20.26
CA VAL A 8 -3.18 4.78 20.04
C VAL A 8 -2.14 4.15 19.13
N LEU A 9 -1.80 2.87 19.32
CA LEU A 9 -0.89 2.14 18.43
C LEU A 9 -1.46 2.02 17.00
N ALA A 10 -2.73 1.64 16.86
CA ALA A 10 -3.40 1.56 15.56
C ALA A 10 -3.33 2.89 14.80
N TYR A 11 -3.76 3.98 15.43
CA TYR A 11 -3.76 5.30 14.81
C TYR A 11 -2.35 5.83 14.53
N GLY A 12 -1.38 5.55 15.41
CA GLY A 12 0.02 5.92 15.23
C GLY A 12 0.68 5.21 14.03
N PHE A 13 0.56 3.87 13.94
CA PHE A 13 1.07 3.12 12.80
C PHE A 13 0.35 3.48 11.50
N TRP A 14 -0.97 3.75 11.57
CA TRP A 14 -1.74 4.23 10.44
C TRP A 14 -1.24 5.59 9.92
N LEU A 15 -0.99 6.57 10.79
CA LEU A 15 -0.43 7.88 10.39
C LEU A 15 0.93 7.74 9.70
N VAL A 16 1.79 6.84 10.20
CA VAL A 16 3.08 6.55 9.57
C VAL A 16 2.89 5.91 8.18
N SER A 17 1.98 4.94 8.04
CA SER A 17 1.60 4.35 6.74
C SER A 17 1.14 5.44 5.76
N PHE A 18 0.17 6.26 6.15
CA PHE A 18 -0.42 7.32 5.33
C PHE A 18 0.63 8.30 4.80
N ILE A 19 1.50 8.83 5.69
CA ILE A 19 2.54 9.80 5.31
C ILE A 19 3.54 9.16 4.33
N LEU A 20 4.04 7.95 4.66
CA LEU A 20 5.01 7.26 3.80
C LEU A 20 4.41 6.83 2.46
N CYS A 21 3.15 6.41 2.43
CA CYS A 21 2.42 6.04 1.22
C CYS A 21 2.21 7.26 0.30
N ILE A 22 1.84 8.42 0.83
CA ILE A 22 1.72 9.67 0.04
C ILE A 22 3.08 10.11 -0.51
N ILE A 23 4.13 10.10 0.31
CA ILE A 23 5.48 10.45 -0.16
C ILE A 23 5.91 9.47 -1.25
N ALA A 24 5.66 8.17 -1.08
CA ALA A 24 5.99 7.17 -2.09
C ALA A 24 5.23 7.42 -3.40
N TYR A 25 3.91 7.60 -3.32
CA TYR A 25 3.05 7.84 -4.48
C TYR A 25 3.42 9.09 -5.28
N GLY A 26 3.77 10.19 -4.59
CA GLY A 26 4.03 11.48 -5.22
C GLY A 26 5.45 11.71 -5.76
N THR A 27 6.42 10.84 -5.46
CA THR A 27 7.84 11.13 -5.71
C THR A 27 8.47 10.31 -6.85
N GLY A 28 9.31 10.97 -7.66
CA GLY A 28 9.99 10.42 -8.84
C GLY A 28 11.11 9.40 -8.61
N TYR A 29 11.12 8.66 -7.49
CA TYR A 29 12.28 7.87 -7.02
C TYR A 29 11.95 6.41 -6.66
N TRP A 30 11.09 5.76 -7.44
CA TRP A 30 10.81 4.33 -7.33
C TRP A 30 11.95 3.49 -7.90
N PHE A 31 12.46 3.91 -9.05
CA PHE A 31 13.55 3.26 -9.76
C PHE A 31 14.53 4.33 -10.24
N GLU A 32 15.83 4.06 -10.12
CA GLU A 32 16.89 5.04 -10.36
C GLU A 32 18.10 4.33 -10.97
N ALA A 33 18.71 4.98 -11.95
CA ALA A 33 19.78 4.35 -12.71
C ALA A 33 21.17 4.40 -12.02
N LYS A 34 22.20 3.96 -12.75
CA LYS A 34 23.65 4.03 -12.42
C LYS A 34 24.46 4.12 -13.75
N GLY A 35 25.72 4.57 -13.86
CA GLY A 35 26.56 5.36 -12.96
C GLY A 35 26.67 6.83 -13.40
N GLU A 36 27.36 7.15 -14.52
CA GLU A 36 27.50 8.52 -15.07
C GLU A 36 26.86 8.71 -16.45
N ASN A 37 27.18 7.88 -17.45
CA ASN A 37 26.57 7.97 -18.80
C ASN A 37 25.21 7.26 -18.85
N ARG A 38 24.13 7.95 -18.47
CA ARG A 38 22.79 7.35 -18.38
C ARG A 38 21.75 8.11 -19.20
N LEU A 39 21.18 7.43 -20.19
CA LEU A 39 20.05 7.92 -20.97
C LEU A 39 18.77 8.03 -20.12
N PHE A 40 18.65 7.20 -19.08
CA PHE A 40 17.59 7.21 -18.08
C PHE A 40 18.14 7.66 -16.72
N LYS A 41 17.40 8.54 -16.01
CA LYS A 41 17.81 9.08 -14.70
C LYS A 41 17.05 8.45 -13.54
N ARG A 42 15.73 8.62 -13.52
CA ARG A 42 14.83 8.17 -12.45
C ARG A 42 13.39 8.02 -12.94
N LEU A 43 12.62 7.20 -12.24
CA LEU A 43 11.21 6.92 -12.46
C LEU A 43 10.47 6.94 -11.11
N GLY A 44 9.33 7.63 -11.05
CA GLY A 44 8.28 7.39 -10.05
C GLY A 44 6.99 6.91 -10.74
N LEU A 45 5.90 6.77 -9.97
CA LEU A 45 4.61 6.34 -10.53
C LEU A 45 4.07 7.29 -11.60
N TRP A 46 4.37 8.60 -11.52
CA TRP A 46 3.75 9.63 -12.35
C TRP A 46 4.74 10.48 -13.14
N GLU A 47 6.02 10.52 -12.75
CA GLU A 47 7.08 11.31 -13.39
C GLU A 47 8.22 10.39 -13.85
N THR A 48 8.75 10.63 -15.04
CA THR A 48 9.98 9.99 -15.52
C THR A 48 10.99 11.04 -15.91
N CYS A 49 12.27 10.72 -15.79
CA CYS A 49 13.36 11.61 -16.17
C CYS A 49 14.35 10.91 -17.11
N PHE A 50 14.60 11.53 -18.27
CA PHE A 50 15.56 11.08 -19.27
C PHE A 50 16.65 12.13 -19.51
N ASP A 51 17.76 11.69 -20.10
CA ASP A 51 18.93 12.52 -20.42
C ASP A 51 19.48 12.16 -21.80
N GLY A 52 18.69 12.45 -22.83
CA GLY A 52 19.04 12.15 -24.23
C GLY A 52 18.74 10.71 -24.63
N TYR A 53 17.74 10.07 -24.00
CA TYR A 53 17.30 8.75 -24.47
C TYR A 53 16.59 8.88 -25.81
N GLU A 54 17.05 8.14 -26.81
CA GLU A 54 16.36 7.94 -28.08
C GLU A 54 15.74 6.54 -28.09
N HIS A 55 14.44 6.46 -28.42
CA HIS A 55 13.71 5.19 -28.40
C HIS A 55 13.35 4.74 -29.83
N THR A 56 13.57 3.47 -30.15
CA THR A 56 13.40 2.93 -31.52
C THR A 56 11.96 2.98 -32.04
N SER A 57 10.97 3.07 -31.15
CA SER A 57 9.56 3.23 -31.55
C SER A 57 9.21 4.67 -31.97
N ASP A 58 10.09 5.63 -31.74
CA ASP A 58 9.92 7.01 -32.19
C ASP A 58 10.47 7.19 -33.61
N TYR A 59 9.57 7.24 -34.59
CA TYR A 59 9.88 7.44 -36.00
C TYR A 59 10.52 8.81 -36.31
N ILE A 60 10.47 9.76 -35.37
CA ILE A 60 11.11 11.08 -35.48
C ILE A 60 12.59 11.00 -35.03
N GLY A 61 12.99 9.95 -34.30
CA GLY A 61 14.34 9.81 -33.74
C GLY A 61 14.63 10.88 -32.68
N LYS A 62 13.63 11.28 -31.89
CA LYS A 62 13.77 12.35 -30.90
C LYS A 62 14.44 11.84 -29.62
N ALA A 63 15.45 12.58 -29.18
CA ALA A 63 16.07 12.42 -27.86
C ALA A 63 15.22 13.09 -26.76
N TYR A 64 14.89 12.33 -25.71
CA TYR A 64 14.06 12.77 -24.58
C TYR A 64 14.93 13.35 -23.45
N TYR A 65 14.59 14.56 -22.99
CA TYR A 65 15.34 15.29 -21.95
C TYR A 65 14.45 15.83 -20.84
N GLY A 66 15.00 15.84 -19.62
CA GLY A 66 14.36 16.42 -18.44
C GLY A 66 13.37 15.47 -17.78
N CYS A 67 12.63 16.00 -16.81
CA CYS A 67 11.64 15.28 -16.02
C CYS A 67 10.24 15.75 -16.42
N TRP A 68 9.37 14.83 -16.83
CA TRP A 68 7.99 15.15 -17.20
C TRP A 68 7.00 14.14 -16.61
N TRP A 69 5.77 14.62 -16.42
CA TRP A 69 4.64 13.76 -16.10
C TRP A 69 4.35 12.79 -17.25
N ILE A 70 4.07 11.51 -16.97
CA ILE A 70 3.97 10.46 -18.02
C ILE A 70 2.90 10.78 -19.08
N PHE A 71 1.80 11.41 -18.64
CA PHE A 71 0.70 11.80 -19.53
C PHE A 71 0.91 13.16 -20.24
N HIS A 72 2.06 13.81 -20.05
CA HIS A 72 2.44 15.00 -20.81
C HIS A 72 2.54 14.69 -22.31
N LYS A 73 2.38 15.72 -23.15
CA LYS A 73 2.48 15.58 -24.62
C LYS A 73 3.86 15.12 -25.06
N GLU A 74 4.90 15.48 -24.31
CA GLU A 74 6.29 15.11 -24.61
C GLU A 74 6.44 13.61 -24.84
N TYR A 75 5.88 12.77 -23.96
CA TYR A 75 6.02 11.32 -24.03
C TYR A 75 4.93 10.62 -24.86
N SER A 76 4.15 11.32 -25.69
CA SER A 76 2.99 10.71 -26.36
C SER A 76 3.32 9.49 -27.25
N TYR A 77 4.51 9.45 -27.85
CA TYR A 77 4.94 8.36 -28.74
C TYR A 77 5.61 7.19 -28.00
N VAL A 78 6.10 7.42 -26.78
CA VAL A 78 6.82 6.43 -25.96
C VAL A 78 6.03 5.98 -24.72
N ARG A 79 4.84 6.53 -24.50
CA ARG A 79 4.01 6.29 -23.30
C ARG A 79 3.72 4.82 -23.07
N ASP A 80 3.34 4.09 -24.11
CA ASP A 80 2.94 2.68 -23.98
C ASP A 80 4.14 1.77 -23.64
N TRP A 81 5.36 2.18 -24.01
CA TRP A 81 6.60 1.55 -23.57
C TRP A 81 6.96 1.94 -22.12
N ILE A 82 6.79 3.21 -21.74
CA ILE A 82 6.99 3.66 -20.35
C ILE A 82 5.99 2.99 -19.40
N MET A 83 4.76 2.73 -19.86
CA MET A 83 3.65 2.19 -19.08
C MET A 83 3.19 0.81 -19.57
N PRO A 84 3.99 -0.26 -19.40
CA PRO A 84 3.53 -1.61 -19.66
C PRO A 84 2.37 -1.95 -18.72
N SER A 85 1.49 -2.87 -19.14
CA SER A 85 0.24 -3.20 -18.43
C SER A 85 0.44 -3.55 -16.94
N TRP A 86 1.58 -4.15 -16.59
CA TRP A 86 1.92 -4.46 -15.20
C TRP A 86 2.22 -3.19 -14.37
N PHE A 87 2.84 -2.15 -14.96
CA PHE A 87 3.11 -0.88 -14.27
C PHE A 87 1.82 -0.06 -14.10
N ILE A 88 0.88 -0.15 -15.06
CA ILE A 88 -0.47 0.38 -14.92
C ILE A 88 -1.21 -0.30 -13.74
N ALA A 89 -1.02 -1.61 -13.56
CA ALA A 89 -1.57 -2.33 -12.40
C ALA A 89 -0.95 -1.82 -11.07
N VAL A 90 0.35 -1.54 -11.03
CA VAL A 90 1.01 -0.92 -9.86
C VAL A 90 0.44 0.47 -9.56
N GLN A 91 0.34 1.34 -10.56
CA GLN A 91 -0.21 2.70 -10.42
C GLN A 91 -1.66 2.67 -9.90
N THR A 92 -2.52 1.83 -10.48
CA THR A 92 -3.94 1.73 -10.09
C THR A 92 -4.11 1.16 -8.68
N LEU A 93 -3.40 0.08 -8.33
CA LEU A 93 -3.42 -0.47 -6.97
C LEU A 93 -2.90 0.52 -5.92
N MET A 94 -1.82 1.23 -6.21
CA MET A 94 -1.33 2.28 -5.30
C MET A 94 -2.31 3.44 -5.18
N THR A 95 -2.99 3.83 -6.27
CA THR A 95 -4.04 4.84 -6.23
C THR A 95 -5.19 4.41 -5.31
N PHE A 96 -5.63 3.15 -5.40
CA PHE A 96 -6.63 2.60 -4.46
C PHE A 96 -6.13 2.62 -3.01
N ALA A 97 -4.87 2.23 -2.75
CA ALA A 97 -4.30 2.28 -1.40
C ALA A 97 -4.30 3.71 -0.84
N VAL A 98 -3.83 4.70 -1.60
CA VAL A 98 -3.81 6.12 -1.21
C VAL A 98 -5.22 6.65 -0.93
N VAL A 99 -6.19 6.39 -1.82
CA VAL A 99 -7.59 6.80 -1.63
C VAL A 99 -8.18 6.20 -0.35
N VAL A 100 -7.90 4.92 -0.08
CA VAL A 100 -8.36 4.23 1.12
C VAL A 100 -7.73 4.83 2.39
N GLU A 101 -6.45 5.20 2.36
CA GLU A 101 -5.83 5.88 3.50
C GLU A 101 -6.42 7.29 3.72
N PHE A 102 -6.74 8.05 2.67
CA PHE A 102 -7.50 9.29 2.79
C PHE A 102 -8.92 9.10 3.38
N VAL A 103 -9.58 7.98 3.11
CA VAL A 103 -10.85 7.63 3.75
C VAL A 103 -10.64 7.26 5.23
N ASN A 104 -9.58 6.53 5.56
CA ASN A 104 -9.22 6.14 6.93
C ASN A 104 -8.88 7.34 7.83
N LEU A 105 -8.34 8.43 7.27
CA LEU A 105 -8.11 9.72 7.96
C LEU A 105 -9.38 10.26 8.64
N VAL A 106 -10.55 9.97 8.07
CA VAL A 106 -11.86 10.34 8.65
C VAL A 106 -12.45 9.19 9.46
N LEU A 107 -12.46 7.97 8.93
CA LEU A 107 -13.15 6.83 9.56
C LEU A 107 -12.54 6.41 10.91
N ILE A 108 -11.21 6.33 11.03
CA ILE A 108 -10.55 5.85 12.26
C ILE A 108 -10.81 6.77 13.46
N PRO A 109 -10.65 8.11 13.39
CA PRO A 109 -10.97 8.98 14.52
C PRO A 109 -12.47 9.04 14.82
N MET A 110 -13.36 8.92 13.82
CA MET A 110 -14.81 8.82 14.06
C MET A 110 -15.16 7.54 14.83
N ALA A 111 -14.61 6.38 14.42
CA ALA A 111 -14.80 5.11 15.11
C ALA A 111 -14.17 5.07 16.52
N GLY A 112 -13.08 5.83 16.74
CA GLY A 112 -12.46 5.99 18.05
C GLY A 112 -13.27 6.85 19.04
N ARG A 113 -14.14 7.73 18.52
CA ARG A 113 -15.07 8.57 19.27
C ARG A 113 -16.37 7.83 19.59
N ASP A 114 -17.01 7.24 18.58
CA ASP A 114 -18.24 6.47 18.69
C ASP A 114 -17.93 4.98 18.94
N ARG A 115 -17.52 4.67 20.18
CA ARG A 115 -16.93 3.37 20.54
C ARG A 115 -17.93 2.22 20.65
N ASP A 116 -19.19 2.56 20.84
CA ASP A 116 -20.28 1.59 20.95
C ASP A 116 -20.73 1.13 19.54
N ASN A 117 -20.39 1.91 18.51
CA ASN A 117 -20.60 1.59 17.11
C ASN A 117 -19.54 0.62 16.55
N VAL A 118 -19.63 -0.62 17.03
CA VAL A 118 -18.83 -1.77 16.59
C VAL A 118 -18.89 -2.00 15.07
N ARG A 119 -19.97 -1.59 14.41
CA ARG A 119 -20.11 -1.66 12.95
C ARG A 119 -19.11 -0.73 12.27
N LEU A 120 -19.00 0.52 12.71
CA LEU A 120 -18.03 1.48 12.17
C LEU A 120 -16.58 1.02 12.43
N LEU A 121 -16.29 0.46 13.61
CA LEU A 121 -14.99 -0.16 13.89
C LEU A 121 -14.69 -1.34 12.95
N THR A 122 -15.66 -2.22 12.71
CA THR A 122 -15.50 -3.35 11.78
C THR A 122 -15.28 -2.86 10.33
N ILE A 123 -15.90 -1.74 9.93
CA ILE A 123 -15.63 -1.09 8.64
C ILE A 123 -14.19 -0.58 8.57
N THR A 124 -13.67 0.06 9.64
CA THR A 124 -12.26 0.51 9.66
C THR A 124 -11.24 -0.63 9.56
N VAL A 125 -11.56 -1.82 10.09
CA VAL A 125 -10.73 -3.03 9.88
C VAL A 125 -10.77 -3.46 8.41
N GLY A 126 -11.95 -3.47 7.79
CA GLY A 126 -12.10 -3.87 6.39
C GLY A 126 -11.39 -2.91 5.41
N THR A 127 -11.49 -1.59 5.64
CA THR A 127 -10.81 -0.58 4.80
C THR A 127 -9.30 -0.60 4.99
N THR A 128 -8.79 -0.65 6.23
CA THR A 128 -7.34 -0.77 6.48
C THR A 128 -6.75 -2.06 5.89
N LEU A 129 -7.45 -3.19 5.99
CA LEU A 129 -7.05 -4.45 5.36
C LEU A 129 -6.99 -4.34 3.83
N PHE A 130 -8.01 -3.75 3.20
CA PHE A 130 -8.05 -3.57 1.75
C PHE A 130 -6.92 -2.66 1.25
N GLY A 131 -6.68 -1.53 1.92
CA GLY A 131 -5.57 -0.62 1.61
C GLY A 131 -4.20 -1.30 1.74
N MET A 132 -3.98 -2.05 2.83
CA MET A 132 -2.78 -2.86 3.06
C MET A 132 -2.56 -3.89 1.94
N CYS A 133 -3.61 -4.60 1.50
CA CYS A 133 -3.53 -5.56 0.40
C CYS A 133 -3.19 -4.88 -0.94
N CYS A 134 -3.85 -3.78 -1.30
CA CYS A 134 -3.54 -3.04 -2.53
C CYS A 134 -2.09 -2.52 -2.53
N LEU A 135 -1.64 -1.95 -1.41
CA LEU A 135 -0.26 -1.49 -1.23
C LEU A 135 0.75 -2.64 -1.37
N GLY A 136 0.57 -3.74 -0.63
CA GLY A 136 1.44 -4.91 -0.66
C GLY A 136 1.52 -5.56 -2.04
N VAL A 137 0.40 -5.73 -2.73
CA VAL A 137 0.36 -6.30 -4.09
C VAL A 137 1.05 -5.36 -5.09
N SER A 138 0.82 -4.05 -5.04
CA SER A 138 1.47 -3.08 -5.94
C SER A 138 3.00 -3.10 -5.81
N VAL A 139 3.52 -3.12 -4.58
CA VAL A 139 4.95 -3.19 -4.26
C VAL A 139 5.55 -4.52 -4.70
N THR A 140 4.81 -5.62 -4.53
CA THR A 140 5.26 -6.97 -4.95
C THR A 140 5.32 -7.09 -6.48
N ILE A 141 4.30 -6.63 -7.21
CA ILE A 141 4.31 -6.62 -8.68
C ILE A 141 5.50 -5.79 -9.19
N PHE A 142 5.73 -4.60 -8.66
CA PHE A 142 6.84 -3.75 -9.08
C PHE A 142 8.21 -4.42 -8.84
N ALA A 143 8.40 -5.05 -7.67
CA ALA A 143 9.64 -5.74 -7.33
C ALA A 143 9.94 -6.94 -8.24
N VAL A 144 8.92 -7.75 -8.56
CA VAL A 144 9.07 -8.95 -9.39
C VAL A 144 9.27 -8.57 -10.85
N MET A 145 8.42 -7.68 -11.39
CA MET A 145 8.44 -7.36 -12.83
C MET A 145 9.72 -6.65 -13.28
N ILE A 146 10.41 -5.92 -12.41
CA ILE A 146 11.73 -5.35 -12.72
C ILE A 146 12.80 -6.44 -12.97
N GLY A 147 12.69 -7.61 -12.33
CA GLY A 147 13.62 -8.72 -12.53
C GLY A 147 13.37 -9.51 -13.82
N GLU A 148 12.09 -9.65 -14.18
CA GLU A 148 11.60 -10.41 -15.33
C GLU A 148 11.62 -9.58 -16.63
N ASP A 149 11.02 -8.38 -16.63
CA ASP A 149 10.90 -7.48 -17.79
C ASP A 149 12.18 -6.63 -17.98
N ARG A 150 13.29 -7.33 -18.24
CA ARG A 150 14.60 -6.71 -18.51
C ARG A 150 14.63 -5.88 -19.79
N THR A 151 13.58 -5.95 -20.61
CA THR A 151 13.40 -5.16 -21.84
C THR A 151 12.78 -3.79 -21.59
N TRP A 152 12.16 -3.56 -20.43
CA TRP A 152 11.40 -2.34 -20.17
C TRP A 152 12.26 -1.09 -20.04
N MET A 153 13.37 -1.13 -19.28
CA MET A 153 14.22 0.05 -19.03
C MET A 153 15.62 -0.08 -19.65
N PRO A 154 16.24 1.04 -20.10
CA PRO A 154 17.59 0.99 -20.65
C PRO A 154 18.61 0.68 -19.55
N ARG A 155 19.41 -0.38 -19.73
CA ARG A 155 20.44 -0.86 -18.77
C ARG A 155 19.88 -1.44 -17.45
N PRO A 156 19.05 -2.50 -17.51
CA PRO A 156 18.53 -3.19 -16.32
C PRO A 156 19.63 -3.85 -15.45
N ASP A 157 20.86 -3.94 -15.96
CA ASP A 157 22.02 -4.55 -15.31
C ASP A 157 22.65 -3.70 -14.19
N ILE A 158 22.41 -2.38 -14.20
CA ILE A 158 23.03 -1.43 -13.27
C ILE A 158 22.04 -0.60 -12.47
N ASP A 159 20.79 -0.56 -12.92
CA ASP A 159 19.71 0.21 -12.30
C ASP A 159 19.23 -0.42 -10.99
N LYS A 160 18.65 0.40 -10.11
CA LYS A 160 18.29 0.03 -8.73
C LYS A 160 16.90 0.52 -8.35
N LEU A 161 16.24 -0.25 -7.49
CA LEU A 161 15.15 0.25 -6.67
C LEU A 161 15.68 1.41 -5.81
N SER A 162 14.95 2.53 -5.78
CA SER A 162 15.35 3.73 -5.06
C SER A 162 14.44 4.00 -3.86
N TRP A 163 14.72 5.08 -3.14
CA TRP A 163 14.26 5.27 -1.77
C TRP A 163 12.73 5.38 -1.63
N SER A 164 12.03 5.91 -2.64
CA SER A 164 10.57 6.06 -2.62
C SER A 164 9.86 4.69 -2.63
N PHE A 165 10.38 3.74 -3.40
CA PHE A 165 9.95 2.34 -3.33
C PHE A 165 10.19 1.74 -1.94
N GLY A 166 11.35 2.02 -1.34
CA GLY A 166 11.64 1.63 0.04
C GLY A 166 10.63 2.18 1.06
N LEU A 167 10.18 3.43 0.89
CA LEU A 167 9.11 4.00 1.73
C LEU A 167 7.76 3.32 1.50
N ALA A 168 7.43 2.91 0.28
CA ALA A 168 6.21 2.13 0.00
C ALA A 168 6.22 0.77 0.71
N VAL A 169 7.36 0.08 0.74
CA VAL A 169 7.54 -1.18 1.49
C VAL A 169 7.32 -0.94 2.99
N VAL A 170 7.95 0.09 3.56
CA VAL A 170 7.82 0.42 5.00
C VAL A 170 6.38 0.85 5.34
N ALA A 171 5.71 1.60 4.45
CA ALA A 171 4.29 1.93 4.59
C ALA A 171 3.43 0.65 4.64
N GLY A 172 3.70 -0.35 3.79
CA GLY A 172 3.01 -1.64 3.81
C GLY A 172 3.13 -2.38 5.15
N PHE A 173 4.32 -2.39 5.77
CA PHE A 173 4.50 -2.95 7.11
C PHE A 173 3.78 -2.12 8.19
N ALA A 174 3.84 -0.79 8.12
CA ALA A 174 3.10 0.08 9.04
C ALA A 174 1.57 -0.11 8.93
N ALA A 175 1.04 -0.26 7.72
CA ALA A 175 -0.36 -0.61 7.46
C ALA A 175 -0.73 -1.97 8.08
N ALA A 176 0.15 -2.98 8.00
CA ALA A 176 -0.07 -4.27 8.63
C ALA A 176 -0.12 -4.19 10.16
N PHE A 177 0.82 -3.47 10.79
CA PHE A 177 0.80 -3.26 12.26
C PHE A 177 -0.43 -2.46 12.71
N SER A 178 -0.87 -1.48 11.90
CA SER A 178 -2.14 -0.77 12.11
C SER A 178 -3.34 -1.72 12.04
N CYS A 179 -3.45 -2.52 10.96
CA CYS A 179 -4.53 -3.47 10.72
C CYS A 179 -4.66 -4.49 11.87
N ILE A 180 -3.54 -5.02 12.36
CA ILE A 180 -3.52 -5.91 13.54
C ILE A 180 -4.01 -5.17 14.79
N SER A 181 -3.49 -3.96 15.04
CA SER A 181 -3.83 -3.17 16.23
C SER A 181 -5.30 -2.74 16.27
N ILE A 182 -5.87 -2.31 15.14
CA ILE A 182 -7.29 -1.92 15.04
C ILE A 182 -8.23 -3.12 15.08
N THR A 183 -7.79 -4.29 14.58
CA THR A 183 -8.51 -5.56 14.76
C THR A 183 -8.56 -5.94 16.24
N VAL A 184 -7.43 -5.91 16.94
CA VAL A 184 -7.37 -6.22 18.38
C VAL A 184 -8.20 -5.22 19.21
N TYR A 185 -8.17 -3.93 18.86
CA TYR A 185 -9.04 -2.91 19.47
C TYR A 185 -10.54 -3.23 19.25
N THR A 186 -10.92 -3.57 18.03
CA THR A 186 -12.31 -3.91 17.65
C THR A 186 -12.79 -5.18 18.35
N LEU A 187 -11.92 -6.20 18.49
CA LEU A 187 -12.23 -7.42 19.24
C LEU A 187 -12.44 -7.13 20.73
N MET A 188 -11.55 -6.38 21.38
CA MET A 188 -11.76 -5.96 22.77
C MET A 188 -13.07 -5.20 22.96
N ARG A 189 -13.42 -4.29 22.03
CA ARG A 189 -14.71 -3.58 22.06
C ARG A 189 -15.92 -4.51 21.90
N LYS A 190 -15.82 -5.53 21.03
CA LYS A 190 -16.85 -6.58 20.92
C LYS A 190 -17.01 -7.34 22.23
N TYR A 191 -15.91 -7.75 22.88
CA TYR A 191 -15.96 -8.43 24.17
C TYR A 191 -16.52 -7.55 25.31
N ASP A 192 -16.17 -6.25 25.35
CA ASP A 192 -16.68 -5.30 26.34
C ASP A 192 -18.21 -5.10 26.25
N LEU A 193 -18.80 -5.28 25.07
CA LEU A 193 -20.22 -5.04 24.77
C LEU A 193 -21.10 -6.29 24.76
N LEU A 194 -20.52 -7.50 24.92
CA LEU A 194 -21.30 -8.73 25.03
C LEU A 194 -22.06 -8.78 26.37
N PRO A 195 -23.33 -9.23 26.38
CA PRO A 195 -24.05 -9.50 27.63
C PRO A 195 -23.27 -10.49 28.50
N LYS A 196 -23.19 -10.24 29.82
CA LYS A 196 -22.43 -11.10 30.74
C LYS A 196 -22.90 -12.56 30.71
N ASP A 197 -24.19 -12.79 30.47
CA ASP A 197 -24.80 -14.12 30.46
C ASP A 197 -24.33 -14.97 29.27
N ASP A 198 -24.14 -14.37 28.08
CA ASP A 198 -23.51 -15.03 26.93
C ASP A 198 -22.05 -15.41 27.22
N VAL A 199 -21.31 -14.55 27.92
CA VAL A 199 -19.90 -14.77 28.26
C VAL A 199 -19.74 -15.86 29.35
N ASP A 200 -20.78 -16.13 30.14
CA ASP A 200 -20.81 -17.26 31.07
C ASP A 200 -21.22 -18.57 30.36
N TYR A 201 -22.16 -18.50 29.40
CA TYR A 201 -22.50 -19.65 28.54
C TYR A 201 -21.30 -20.14 27.73
N GLN A 202 -20.58 -19.23 27.06
CA GLN A 202 -19.37 -19.55 26.28
C GLN A 202 -18.22 -20.13 27.12
N ARG A 203 -18.26 -20.02 28.45
CA ARG A 203 -17.24 -20.57 29.36
C ARG A 203 -17.60 -21.95 29.95
N LYS A 204 -18.85 -22.38 29.87
CA LYS A 204 -19.25 -23.69 30.38
C LYS A 204 -18.84 -24.77 29.35
N PRO A 205 -18.12 -25.84 29.77
CA PRO A 205 -17.87 -26.96 28.88
C PRO A 205 -19.20 -27.56 28.42
N PRO A 206 -19.29 -28.11 27.19
CA PRO A 206 -20.50 -28.76 26.73
C PRO A 206 -20.90 -29.84 27.74
N MET A 207 -22.14 -29.79 28.23
CA MET A 207 -22.64 -30.80 29.16
C MET A 207 -22.64 -32.15 28.44
N LEU A 208 -21.63 -32.97 28.74
CA LEU A 208 -21.56 -34.35 28.32
C LEU A 208 -22.86 -35.04 28.76
N PRO A 209 -23.59 -35.70 27.85
CA PRO A 209 -24.76 -36.47 28.26
C PRO A 209 -24.30 -37.52 29.28
N MET A 210 -24.97 -37.56 30.43
CA MET A 210 -24.66 -38.54 31.48
C MET A 210 -24.95 -39.94 30.95
N VAL A 211 -23.91 -40.63 30.47
CA VAL A 211 -23.98 -42.03 30.07
C VAL A 211 -24.35 -42.85 31.32
N PRO A 212 -25.48 -43.56 31.32
CA PRO A 212 -25.81 -44.46 32.43
C PRO A 212 -24.72 -45.50 32.59
N ARG A 213 -24.22 -45.67 33.82
CA ARG A 213 -23.34 -46.81 34.13
C ARG A 213 -24.23 -48.06 34.18
N VAL A 214 -24.03 -48.95 33.20
CA VAL A 214 -24.55 -50.32 33.17
C VAL A 214 -23.63 -51.22 33.97
#